data_AF-A0A4Q9XNU7-F1
#
_entry.id   AF-A0A4Q9XNU7-F1
#
_cell.length_a   1.000
_cell.length_b   1.000
_cell.length_c   1.000
_cell.angle_alpha   90.00
_cell.angle_beta   90.00
_cell.angle_gamma   90.00
#
_symmetry.space_group_name_H-M   'P 1'
#
loop_
_entity.id
_entity.type
_entity.pdbx_description
1 polymer ?
#
loop_
_entity_poly.entity_id
_entity_poly.type
_entity_poly.pdbx_seq_one_letter_code
_entity_poly.pdbx_strand_id
1 'polypeptide(L)'
;MTSASVLEHRLMRLCPNVIFYEPLNIDEKFIFILHRLLTTLSFLAGNGSVEVLYVEICKTTHIPTLHLMLPSCISNEVLNSLFDETQLLLNLAAVHDIS
;
A
#
# COMPACT_ATOMS: atom_id res chain seq x y z
N MET A 1 14.96 -13.50 0.34
CA MET A 1 14.04 -12.40 -0.03
C MET A 1 12.77 -12.58 0.77
N THR A 2 12.32 -11.56 1.49
CA THR A 2 11.05 -11.58 2.22
C THR A 2 9.89 -11.39 1.23
N SER A 3 8.68 -11.84 1.59
CA SER A 3 7.48 -11.63 0.75
C SER A 3 7.24 -10.14 0.46
N ALA A 4 7.57 -9.25 1.39
CA ALA A 4 7.51 -7.79 1.19
C ALA A 4 8.52 -7.29 0.13
N SER A 5 9.75 -7.81 0.11
CA SER A 5 10.72 -7.47 -0.95
C SER A 5 10.30 -7.97 -2.34
N VAL A 6 9.55 -9.08 -2.40
CA VAL A 6 8.98 -9.60 -3.66
C VAL A 6 7.86 -8.68 -4.15
N LEU A 7 7.04 -8.17 -3.24
CA LEU A 7 6.00 -7.18 -3.54
C LEU A 7 6.60 -5.91 -4.13
N GLU A 8 7.60 -5.34 -3.45
CA GLU A 8 8.29 -4.12 -3.88
C GLU A 8 8.84 -4.29 -5.30
N HIS A 9 9.55 -5.39 -5.56
CA HIS A 9 10.11 -5.68 -6.88
C HIS A 9 9.02 -5.85 -7.96
N ARG A 10 7.89 -6.49 -7.63
CA ARG A 10 6.76 -6.64 -8.56
C ARG A 10 6.12 -5.28 -8.88
N LEU A 11 5.91 -4.43 -7.87
CA LEU A 11 5.34 -3.10 -8.05
C LEU A 11 6.27 -2.21 -8.88
N MET A 12 7.57 -2.18 -8.58
CA MET A 12 8.54 -1.43 -9.40
C MET A 12 8.52 -1.86 -10.87
N ARG A 13 8.26 -3.14 -11.16
CA ARG A 13 8.21 -3.67 -12.52
C ARG A 13 6.89 -3.38 -13.25
N LEU A 14 5.75 -3.49 -12.56
CA LEU A 14 4.42 -3.39 -13.15
C LEU A 14 3.84 -1.96 -13.08
N CYS A 15 4.26 -1.19 -12.08
CA CYS A 15 3.79 0.13 -11.73
C CYS A 15 5.00 1.06 -11.57
N PRO A 16 5.68 1.45 -12.68
CA PRO A 16 6.94 2.20 -12.63
C PRO A 16 6.78 3.61 -12.04
N ASN A 17 5.54 4.11 -11.93
CA ASN A 17 5.22 5.37 -11.26
C ASN A 17 5.01 5.23 -9.74
N VAL A 18 5.16 4.04 -9.16
CA VAL A 18 5.20 3.82 -7.71
C VAL A 18 6.65 3.85 -7.24
N ILE A 19 6.96 4.83 -6.40
CA ILE A 19 8.32 5.11 -5.94
C ILE A 19 8.39 4.80 -4.44
N PHE A 20 9.33 3.94 -4.05
CA PHE A 20 9.60 3.61 -2.64
C PHE A 20 10.85 4.36 -2.18
N TYR A 21 10.74 5.12 -1.10
CA TYR A 21 11.88 5.78 -0.46
C TYR A 21 12.52 4.92 0.63
N GLU A 22 11.74 4.01 1.22
CA GLU A 22 12.21 3.01 2.18
C GLU A 22 11.75 1.61 1.76
N PRO A 23 12.51 0.55 2.11
CA PRO A 23 12.11 -0.82 1.84
C PRO A 23 10.79 -1.18 2.53
N LEU A 24 9.95 -1.97 1.86
CA LEU A 24 8.72 -2.47 2.49
C LEU A 24 9.06 -3.49 3.58
N ASN A 25 8.70 -3.15 4.83
CA ASN A 25 8.80 -4.04 5.98
C ASN A 25 7.41 -4.24 6.61
N ILE A 26 6.62 -5.15 6.05
CA ILE A 26 5.25 -5.45 6.45
C ILE A 26 5.04 -6.95 6.63
N ASP A 27 4.09 -7.33 7.50
CA ASP A 27 3.71 -8.73 7.68
C ASP A 27 3.04 -9.30 6.44
N GLU A 28 3.21 -10.62 6.23
CA GLU A 28 2.76 -11.30 5.02
C GLU A 28 1.26 -11.16 4.75
N LYS A 29 0.45 -11.16 5.82
CA LYS A 29 -1.00 -11.02 5.76
C LYS A 29 -1.48 -9.71 5.12
N PHE A 30 -0.65 -8.66 5.11
CA PHE A 30 -1.01 -7.36 4.55
C PHE A 30 -0.51 -7.16 3.11
N ILE A 31 0.39 -8.03 2.62
CA ILE A 31 1.05 -7.88 1.32
C ILE A 31 0.07 -7.73 0.17
N PHE A 32 -0.95 -8.59 0.12
CA PHE A 32 -1.94 -8.54 -0.96
C PHE A 32 -2.76 -7.25 -0.93
N ILE A 33 -3.06 -6.75 0.27
CA ILE A 33 -3.84 -5.53 0.46
C ILE A 33 -3.03 -4.31 0.00
N LEU A 34 -1.75 -4.21 0.40
CA LEU A 34 -0.87 -3.14 -0.09
C LEU A 34 -0.62 -3.23 -1.59
N HIS A 35 -0.45 -4.44 -2.13
CA HIS A 35 -0.33 -4.64 -3.57
C HIS A 35 -1.52 -4.08 -4.32
N ARG A 36 -2.74 -4.43 -3.89
CA ARG A 36 -3.99 -3.93 -4.47
C ARG A 36 -4.03 -2.41 -4.41
N LEU A 37 -3.82 -1.82 -3.23
CA LEU A 37 -3.84 -0.38 -3.03
C LEU A 37 -2.88 0.36 -3.96
N LEU A 38 -1.60 -0.03 -3.97
CA LEU A 38 -0.56 0.67 -4.72
C LEU A 38 -0.72 0.49 -6.23
N THR A 39 -1.21 -0.67 -6.68
CA THR A 39 -1.55 -0.88 -8.10
C THR A 39 -2.73 -0.01 -8.52
N THR A 40 -3.77 0.10 -7.68
CA THR A 40 -4.92 0.97 -7.97
C THR A 40 -4.50 2.44 -7.99
N LEU A 41 -3.71 2.90 -7.02
CA LEU A 41 -3.19 4.26 -6.99
C LEU A 41 -2.30 4.55 -8.20
N SER A 42 -1.45 3.60 -8.62
CA SER A 42 -0.63 3.72 -9.83
C SER A 42 -1.48 3.98 -11.08
N PHE A 43 -2.59 3.26 -11.22
CA PHE A 43 -3.52 3.45 -12.34
C PHE A 43 -4.24 4.80 -12.27
N LEU A 44 -4.73 5.18 -11.08
CA LEU A 44 -5.42 6.46 -10.86
C LEU A 44 -4.51 7.68 -11.07
N ALA A 45 -3.23 7.54 -10.72
CA ALA A 45 -2.24 8.59 -10.90
C ALA A 45 -1.96 8.90 -12.39
N GLY A 46 -2.21 7.95 -13.30
CA GLY A 46 -1.91 8.09 -14.72
C GLY A 46 -0.42 8.40 -14.94
N ASN A 47 -0.13 9.63 -15.40
CA ASN A 47 1.25 10.09 -15.61
C ASN A 47 1.92 10.64 -14.34
N GLY A 48 1.19 10.77 -13.23
CA GLY A 48 1.73 11.21 -11.94
C GLY A 48 2.43 10.07 -11.18
N SER A 49 3.24 10.45 -10.19
CA SER A 49 3.91 9.53 -9.27
C SER A 49 3.06 9.23 -8.03
N VAL A 50 3.13 7.98 -7.56
CA VAL A 50 2.68 7.55 -6.24
C VAL A 50 3.93 7.34 -5.39
N GLU A 51 4.14 8.21 -4.42
CA GLU A 51 5.35 8.23 -3.61
C GLU A 51 5.07 7.62 -2.25
N VAL A 52 5.67 6.46 -1.98
CA VAL A 52 5.62 5.76 -0.69
C VAL A 52 6.82 6.22 0.13
N LEU A 53 6.59 7.17 1.04
CA LEU A 53 7.64 7.77 1.85
C LEU A 53 8.19 6.75 2.85
N TYR A 54 7.31 6.13 3.63
CA TYR A 54 7.62 5.04 4.55
C TYR A 54 6.34 4.33 4.99
N VAL A 55 6.50 3.18 5.64
CA VAL A 55 5.39 2.42 6.23
C VAL A 55 5.64 2.26 7.72
N GLU A 56 4.73 2.80 8.53
CA GLU A 56 4.77 2.65 9.99
C GLU A 56 3.93 1.46 10.43
N ILE A 57 4.46 0.61 11.31
CA ILE A 57 3.74 -0.55 11.85
C ILE A 57 3.23 -0.23 13.25
N CYS A 58 1.91 -0.30 13.45
CA CYS A 58 1.33 -0.17 14.77
C CYS A 58 1.79 -1.31 15.69
N LYS A 59 2.45 -1.01 16.80
CA LYS A 59 3.03 -2.02 17.70
C LYS A 59 1.99 -2.94 18.37
N THR A 60 0.74 -2.48 18.49
CA THR A 60 -0.32 -3.23 19.17
C THR A 60 -1.11 -4.10 18.20
N THR A 61 -1.46 -3.57 17.03
CA THR A 61 -2.33 -4.27 16.06
C THR A 61 -1.55 -4.86 14.87
N HIS A 62 -0.27 -4.50 14.72
CA HIS A 62 0.57 -4.80 13.56
C HIS A 62 0.05 -4.23 12.23
N ILE A 63 -1.04 -3.44 12.26
CA ILE A 63 -1.61 -2.84 11.06
C ILE A 63 -0.63 -1.79 10.49
N PRO A 64 -0.29 -1.88 9.20
CA PRO A 64 0.57 -0.91 8.55
C PRO A 64 -0.17 0.39 8.25
N THR A 65 0.50 1.51 8.46
CA THR A 65 0.10 2.86 8.06
C THR A 65 1.05 3.34 6.97
N LEU A 66 0.52 3.62 5.78
CA LEU A 66 1.31 4.10 4.65
C LEU A 66 1.35 5.62 4.65
N HIS A 67 2.55 6.19 4.57
CA HIS A 67 2.74 7.62 4.35
C HIS A 67 2.99 7.87 2.87
N LEU A 68 2.01 8.51 2.22
CA LEU A 68 1.96 8.67 0.77
C LEU A 68 1.99 10.14 0.36
N MET A 69 2.68 10.43 -0.74
CA MET A 69 2.44 11.62 -1.55
C MET A 69 1.80 11.18 -2.87
N LEU A 70 0.69 11.83 -3.20
CA LEU A 70 -0.14 11.50 -4.36
C LEU A 70 -0.27 12.72 -5.28
N PRO A 71 -0.43 12.50 -6.59
CA PRO A 71 -0.57 13.60 -7.53
C PRO A 71 -1.95 14.23 -7.38
N SER A 72 -2.03 15.55 -7.57
CA SER A 72 -3.27 16.33 -7.39
C SER A 72 -4.36 16.03 -8.43
N CYS A 73 -4.09 15.16 -9.40
CA CYS A 73 -5.05 14.74 -10.42
C CYS A 73 -6.07 13.72 -9.90
N ILE A 74 -5.80 13.05 -8.77
CA ILE A 74 -6.72 12.07 -8.19
C ILE A 74 -7.74 12.81 -7.32
N SER A 75 -9.03 12.55 -7.53
CA SER A 75 -10.07 13.20 -6.74
C SER A 75 -10.10 12.68 -5.30
N ASN A 76 -10.36 13.58 -4.35
CA ASN A 76 -10.48 13.22 -2.93
C ASN A 76 -11.60 12.20 -2.68
N GLU A 77 -12.69 12.23 -3.44
CA GLU A 77 -13.79 11.27 -3.33
C GLU A 77 -13.32 9.84 -3.63
N VAL A 78 -12.58 9.64 -4.72
CA VAL A 78 -12.03 8.34 -5.10
C VAL A 78 -10.99 7.88 -4.09
N LEU A 79 -10.14 8.79 -3.60
CA LEU A 79 -9.15 8.48 -2.57
C LEU A 79 -9.81 8.03 -1.27
N ASN A 80 -10.80 8.77 -0.77
CA ASN A 80 -11.50 8.42 0.46
C ASN A 80 -12.16 7.04 0.35
N SER A 81 -12.86 6.76 -0.75
CA SER A 81 -13.48 5.45 -0.96
C SER A 81 -12.45 4.31 -1.00
N LEU A 82 -11.32 4.51 -1.68
CA LEU A 82 -10.25 3.51 -1.76
C LEU A 82 -9.59 3.27 -0.40
N PHE A 83 -9.37 4.33 0.37
CA PHE A 83 -8.77 4.24 1.70
C PHE A 83 -9.72 3.60 2.72
N ASP A 84 -11.02 3.92 2.70
CA ASP A 84 -12.00 3.29 3.58
C ASP A 84 -12.09 1.78 3.33
N GLU A 85 -12.14 1.36 2.06
CA GLU A 85 -12.14 -0.05 1.69
C GLU A 85 -10.83 -0.74 2.11
N THR A 86 -9.69 -0.08 1.89
CA THR A 86 -8.38 -0.63 2.26
C THR A 86 -8.25 -0.77 3.78
N GLN A 87 -8.69 0.22 4.54
CA GLN A 87 -8.68 0.19 6.00
C GLN A 87 -9.53 -0.96 6.54
N LEU A 88 -10.70 -1.21 5.94
CA LEU A 88 -11.54 -2.36 6.27
C LEU A 88 -10.79 -3.68 6.04
N LEU A 89 -10.14 -3.84 4.88
CA LEU A 89 -9.36 -5.06 4.57
C LEU A 89 -8.20 -5.26 5.53
N LEU A 90 -7.47 -4.18 5.88
CA LEU A 90 -6.37 -4.24 6.85
C LEU A 90 -6.86 -4.68 8.23
N ASN A 91 -7.99 -4.14 8.69
CA ASN A 91 -8.61 -4.54 9.96
C ASN A 91 -9.03 -6.01 9.94
N LEU A 92 -9.63 -6.49 8.85
CA LEU A 92 -10.02 -7.89 8.71
C LEU A 92 -8.80 -8.82 8.73
N ALA A 93 -7.75 -8.49 7.98
CA ALA A 93 -6.51 -9.27 7.96
C ALA A 93 -5.80 -9.29 9.31
N ALA A 94 -5.86 -8.21 10.08
CA ALA A 94 -5.29 -8.15 11.42
C ALA A 94 -6.02 -9.06 12.42
N VAL A 95 -7.34 -9.22 12.27
CA VAL A 95 -8.17 -10.08 13.14
C VAL A 95 -8.07 -11.56 12.75
N HIS A 96 -7.89 -11.84 11.45
CA HIS A 96 -7.83 -13.21 10.91
C HIS A 96 -6.39 -13.74 10.77
N ASP A 97 -5.55 -13.61 11.79
CA ASP A 97 -4.31 -14.41 11.87
C ASP A 97 -4.68 -15.90 11.91
N ILE A 98 -4.79 -16.52 10.73
CA ILE A 98 -4.92 -17.96 10.59
C ILE A 98 -3.56 -18.53 10.94
N SER A 99 -3.46 -18.99 12.19
CA SER A 99 -2.36 -19.81 12.71
C SER A 99 -2.35 -21.17 12.04
#